data_AF-A0A1W5TAU9-F1
#
_entry.id   AF-A0A1W5TAU9-F1
#
_cell.length_a   1.000
_cell.length_b   1.000
_cell.length_c   1.000
_cell.angle_alpha   90.00
_cell.angle_beta   90.00
_cell.angle_gamma   90.00
#
_symmetry.space_group_name_H-M   'P 1'
#
loop_
_entity.id
_entity.type
_entity.pdbx_description
1 polymer ?
#
loop_
_entity_poly.entity_id
_entity_poly.type
_entity_poly.pdbx_seq_one_letter_code
_entity_poly.pdbx_strand_id
1 'polypeptide(L)'
;MGYSSAQHLIKAVVIAAAASYVFVSAEKVMAHKEETGDDKVLPIVSVFNTTSKLWLYWENVTKDNKLSEEEQTLYGAPNLDLSESCTFIKMFNISKVDFHFWWKTIMLGQMVESHFYGEFFSEGGNKPLGSMNVTDLSETERKPFETMKLVYRQGHCSVFFVTALQENAPTVCQLYLRGQTVSKKPAEKCKEYYEKHCGTKIAVYNATCKREVNRAEKELKKILPKS
;
A
#
# COMPACT_ATOMS: atom_id res chain seq x y z
N MET A 1 -37.00 -58.59 -20.62
CA MET A 1 -37.64 -57.27 -20.41
C MET A 1 -36.54 -56.22 -20.46
N GLY A 2 -36.63 -55.10 -21.20
CA GLY A 2 -37.72 -54.68 -22.07
C GLY A 2 -37.58 -53.20 -22.47
N TYR A 3 -36.84 -52.95 -23.57
CA TYR A 3 -36.79 -51.72 -24.36
C TYR A 3 -36.23 -50.40 -23.78
N SER A 4 -35.77 -49.60 -24.74
CA SER A 4 -35.08 -48.31 -24.64
C SER A 4 -35.90 -47.23 -25.36
N SER A 5 -35.51 -45.97 -25.16
CA SER A 5 -35.82 -44.80 -26.01
C SER A 5 -37.20 -44.17 -25.88
N ALA A 6 -37.23 -42.86 -25.59
CA ALA A 6 -37.57 -41.86 -26.62
C ALA A 6 -37.27 -40.43 -26.12
N GLN A 7 -36.29 -39.76 -26.73
CA GLN A 7 -36.21 -38.30 -26.68
C GLN A 7 -37.30 -37.72 -27.58
N HIS A 8 -38.19 -36.89 -27.05
CA HIS A 8 -39.14 -36.14 -27.89
C HIS A 8 -38.60 -34.76 -28.26
N LEU A 9 -38.04 -34.68 -29.46
CA LEU A 9 -37.88 -33.44 -30.22
C LEU A 9 -39.27 -32.85 -30.53
N ILE A 10 -39.51 -31.60 -30.14
CA ILE A 10 -40.56 -30.77 -30.73
C ILE A 10 -39.89 -29.70 -31.57
N LYS A 11 -40.31 -29.61 -32.84
CA LYS A 11 -39.74 -28.73 -33.86
C LYS A 11 -40.29 -27.30 -33.74
N ALA A 12 -39.51 -26.35 -34.23
CA ALA A 12 -39.77 -24.91 -34.09
C ALA A 12 -41.06 -24.43 -34.79
N VAL A 13 -41.57 -23.29 -34.31
CA VAL A 13 -42.39 -22.36 -35.10
C VAL A 13 -41.72 -20.99 -35.02
N VAL A 14 -41.25 -20.48 -36.17
CA VAL A 14 -40.76 -19.11 -36.31
C VAL A 14 -41.94 -18.26 -36.81
N ILE A 15 -42.31 -17.23 -36.05
CA ILE A 15 -43.22 -16.19 -36.53
C ILE A 15 -42.41 -14.92 -36.73
N ALA A 16 -42.09 -14.63 -37.99
CA ALA A 16 -41.51 -13.35 -38.38
C ALA A 16 -42.65 -12.35 -38.63
N ALA A 17 -42.62 -11.23 -37.92
CA ALA A 17 -43.52 -10.09 -38.16
C ALA A 17 -42.69 -8.84 -38.47
N ALA A 18 -42.61 -8.50 -39.76
CA ALA A 18 -42.49 -7.12 -40.21
C ALA A 18 -43.93 -6.54 -40.31
N ALA A 19 -44.24 -5.26 -40.17
CA ALA A 19 -43.47 -4.03 -39.94
C ALA A 19 -44.33 -3.08 -39.02
N SER A 20 -44.10 -1.77 -38.81
CA SER A 20 -43.23 -0.81 -39.48
C SER A 20 -42.89 0.41 -38.59
N TYR A 21 -42.15 1.36 -39.17
CA TYR A 21 -41.68 2.65 -38.65
C TYR A 21 -42.73 3.55 -37.98
N VAL A 22 -42.32 4.17 -36.86
CA VAL A 22 -42.63 5.59 -36.57
C VAL A 22 -41.29 6.30 -36.32
N PHE A 23 -41.02 7.35 -37.10
CA PHE A 23 -39.93 8.28 -36.81
C PHE A 23 -40.42 9.32 -35.79
N VAL A 24 -39.70 9.48 -34.69
CA VAL A 24 -39.70 10.73 -33.89
C VAL A 24 -38.27 11.23 -33.89
N SER A 25 -38.08 12.47 -34.30
CA SER A 25 -36.75 13.07 -34.44
C SER A 25 -36.49 14.08 -33.33
N ALA A 26 -35.24 14.07 -32.85
CA ALA A 26 -34.60 15.09 -32.04
C ALA A 26 -35.28 15.50 -30.72
N GLU A 27 -34.67 15.07 -29.62
CA GLU A 27 -34.24 16.08 -28.64
C GLU A 27 -32.79 15.86 -28.24
N LYS A 28 -32.03 16.95 -28.22
CA LYS A 28 -30.57 16.96 -28.15
C LYS A 28 -30.13 16.88 -26.70
N VAL A 29 -30.17 15.69 -26.11
CA VAL A 29 -29.48 15.44 -24.83
C VAL A 29 -27.99 15.63 -25.11
N MET A 30 -27.49 16.82 -24.74
CA MET A 30 -26.08 17.12 -24.69
C MET A 30 -25.49 16.21 -23.62
N ALA A 31 -25.02 15.04 -24.04
CA ALA A 31 -24.01 14.32 -23.28
C ALA A 31 -22.82 15.28 -23.18
N HIS A 32 -22.74 15.97 -22.04
CA HIS A 32 -21.48 16.48 -21.55
C HIS A 32 -20.59 15.25 -21.39
N LYS A 33 -19.87 14.96 -22.47
CA LYS A 33 -18.61 14.25 -22.41
C LYS A 33 -17.69 15.21 -21.66
N GLU A 34 -17.77 15.16 -20.33
CA GLU A 34 -16.59 15.47 -19.53
C GLU A 34 -15.46 14.66 -20.16
N GLU A 35 -14.44 15.36 -20.64
CA GLU A 35 -13.17 14.74 -20.91
C GLU A 35 -12.69 14.19 -19.56
N THR A 36 -12.91 12.90 -19.33
CA THR A 36 -12.43 12.20 -18.14
C THR A 36 -10.94 12.44 -18.05
N GLY A 37 -10.56 13.25 -17.06
CA GLY A 37 -9.32 13.99 -17.10
C GLY A 37 -8.09 13.10 -17.05
N ASP A 38 -7.35 13.11 -18.16
CA ASP A 38 -5.92 12.82 -18.32
C ASP A 38 -5.44 11.47 -17.75
N ASP A 39 -4.85 10.62 -18.61
CA ASP A 39 -4.28 9.28 -18.31
C ASP A 39 -2.95 9.36 -17.49
N LYS A 40 -2.92 10.32 -16.56
CA LYS A 40 -1.77 10.95 -15.93
C LYS A 40 -1.40 10.25 -14.65
N VAL A 41 -0.28 9.54 -14.71
CA VAL A 41 0.33 8.85 -13.57
C VAL A 41 0.61 9.85 -12.43
N LEU A 42 0.04 9.59 -11.25
CA LEU A 42 0.25 10.42 -10.07
C LEU A 42 1.72 10.37 -9.61
N PRO A 43 2.32 11.48 -9.14
CA PRO A 43 3.72 11.50 -8.69
C PRO A 43 4.08 10.44 -7.64
N ILE A 44 3.15 10.06 -6.77
CA ILE A 44 3.30 9.00 -5.76
C ILE A 44 3.65 7.63 -6.37
N VAL A 45 3.07 7.28 -7.51
CA VAL A 45 3.38 6.04 -8.25
C VAL A 45 4.87 5.98 -8.60
N SER A 46 5.47 7.11 -8.97
CA SER A 46 6.90 7.18 -9.31
C SER A 46 7.86 7.02 -8.12
N VAL A 47 7.37 7.18 -6.88
CA VAL A 47 8.15 6.89 -5.66
C VAL A 47 8.22 5.38 -5.44
N PHE A 48 7.08 4.70 -5.57
CA PHE A 48 6.91 3.28 -5.32
C PHE A 48 7.33 2.37 -6.49
N ASN A 49 7.28 2.87 -7.74
CA ASN A 49 7.74 2.16 -8.94
C ASN A 49 9.28 2.06 -8.95
N THR A 50 9.81 1.12 -8.19
CA THR A 50 11.25 0.87 -8.08
C THR A 50 11.54 -0.55 -7.62
N THR A 51 12.63 -1.12 -8.15
CA THR A 51 13.20 -2.40 -7.68
C THR A 51 14.03 -2.26 -6.39
N SER A 52 14.27 -1.04 -5.93
CA SER A 52 15.03 -0.76 -4.70
C SER A 52 14.15 -0.75 -3.46
N LYS A 53 14.66 -1.27 -2.33
CA LYS A 53 14.02 -1.08 -1.02
C LYS A 53 13.82 0.41 -0.72
N LEU A 54 12.62 0.80 -0.31
CA LEU A 54 12.31 2.13 0.23
C LEU A 54 12.40 2.03 1.75
N TRP A 55 13.48 2.54 2.34
CA TRP A 55 13.74 2.44 3.77
C TRP A 55 13.05 3.56 4.52
N LEU A 56 12.25 3.23 5.54
CA LEU A 56 11.75 4.20 6.50
C LEU A 56 12.93 4.68 7.34
N TYR A 57 13.26 5.97 7.23
CA TYR A 57 14.45 6.54 7.83
C TYR A 57 14.12 7.29 9.12
N TRP A 58 13.10 8.15 9.08
CA TRP A 58 12.54 8.84 10.24
C TRP A 58 11.02 8.72 10.29
N GLU A 59 10.48 8.66 11.50
CA GLU A 59 9.07 8.95 11.80
C GLU A 59 8.97 9.93 12.98
N ASN A 60 7.76 10.43 13.30
CA ASN A 60 7.54 11.44 14.34
C ASN A 60 6.75 10.95 15.56
N VAL A 61 6.35 9.68 15.61
CA VAL A 61 5.64 9.06 16.74
C VAL A 61 6.47 7.96 17.38
N THR A 62 6.38 7.85 18.71
CA THR A 62 6.83 6.65 19.42
C THR A 62 5.64 5.70 19.43
N LYS A 63 5.75 4.55 18.78
CA LYS A 63 4.77 3.46 18.91
C LYS A 63 4.82 2.90 20.33
N ASP A 64 3.67 2.55 20.92
CA ASP A 64 3.67 1.80 22.16
C ASP A 64 3.96 0.33 21.85
N ASN A 65 5.22 -0.06 22.08
CA ASN A 65 5.75 -1.36 21.73
C ASN A 65 5.77 -2.32 22.93
N LYS A 66 5.07 -1.96 24.02
CA LYS A 66 4.95 -2.78 25.22
C LYS A 66 3.59 -3.45 25.26
N LEU A 67 3.60 -4.75 25.48
CA LEU A 67 2.41 -5.50 25.89
C LEU A 67 1.89 -4.97 27.24
N SER A 68 0.58 -5.01 27.44
CA SER A 68 -0.04 -4.74 28.75
C SER A 68 0.46 -5.73 29.82
N GLU A 69 0.31 -5.40 31.10
CA GLU A 69 0.73 -6.30 32.20
C GLU A 69 0.00 -7.66 32.14
N GLU A 70 -1.26 -7.66 31.69
CA GLU A 70 -2.07 -8.86 31.48
C GLU A 70 -1.50 -9.73 30.35
N GLU A 71 -1.16 -9.15 29.21
CA GLU A 71 -0.53 -9.86 28.07
C GLU A 71 0.88 -10.36 28.41
N GLN A 72 1.71 -9.55 29.10
CA GLN A 72 3.03 -9.97 29.55
C GLN A 72 2.94 -11.20 30.48
N THR A 73 1.92 -11.23 31.33
CA THR A 73 1.63 -12.37 32.22
C THR A 73 1.13 -13.58 31.44
N LEU A 74 0.20 -13.38 30.49
CA LEU A 74 -0.39 -14.43 29.66
C LEU A 74 0.65 -15.14 28.78
N TYR A 75 1.56 -14.38 28.17
CA TYR A 75 2.62 -14.92 27.31
C TYR A 75 3.90 -15.30 28.07
N GLY A 76 3.96 -15.06 29.37
CA GLY A 76 5.14 -15.35 30.21
C GLY A 76 6.40 -14.57 29.78
N ALA A 77 6.22 -13.40 29.16
CA ALA A 77 7.27 -12.64 28.50
C ALA A 77 7.37 -11.21 29.07
N PRO A 78 7.79 -11.05 30.35
CA PRO A 78 7.93 -9.73 30.96
C PRO A 78 9.00 -8.91 30.25
N ASN A 79 8.69 -7.64 29.94
CA ASN A 79 9.54 -6.72 29.18
C ASN A 79 9.77 -7.13 27.71
N LEU A 80 8.82 -7.81 27.05
CA LEU A 80 8.90 -8.02 25.61
C LEU A 80 8.88 -6.67 24.87
N ASP A 81 9.96 -6.36 24.17
CA ASP A 81 10.11 -5.13 23.38
C ASP A 81 9.77 -5.43 21.92
N LEU A 82 8.57 -5.01 21.50
CA LEU A 82 8.09 -5.17 20.11
C LEU A 82 8.58 -4.05 19.19
N SER A 83 9.62 -3.29 19.59
CA SER A 83 10.13 -2.18 18.80
C SER A 83 10.59 -2.59 17.41
N GLU A 84 9.92 -2.02 16.43
CA GLU A 84 10.26 -2.11 15.02
C GLU A 84 11.56 -1.36 14.72
N SER A 85 12.36 -1.93 13.82
CA SER A 85 13.58 -1.30 13.35
C SER A 85 13.89 -1.73 11.92
N CYS A 86 14.67 -0.91 11.22
CA CYS A 86 15.15 -1.23 9.88
C CYS A 86 14.04 -1.48 8.86
N THR A 87 12.88 -0.85 9.06
CA THR A 87 11.69 -1.00 8.24
C THR A 87 11.92 -0.56 6.79
N PHE A 88 11.42 -1.34 5.83
CA PHE A 88 11.40 -0.98 4.42
C PHE A 88 10.19 -1.53 3.66
N ILE A 89 9.77 -0.78 2.65
CA ILE A 89 8.82 -1.22 1.63
C ILE A 89 9.60 -1.87 0.48
N LYS A 90 9.12 -3.01 0.00
CA LYS A 90 9.59 -3.70 -1.20
C LYS A 90 8.40 -3.97 -2.13
N MET A 91 8.42 -3.34 -3.31
CA MET A 91 7.45 -3.58 -4.39
C MET A 91 7.35 -5.08 -4.73
N PHE A 92 6.12 -5.56 -4.87
CA PHE A 92 5.78 -6.85 -5.49
C PHE A 92 5.24 -6.62 -6.92
N ASN A 93 4.24 -5.75 -7.07
CA ASN A 93 3.72 -5.29 -8.36
C ASN A 93 3.21 -3.84 -8.24
N ILE A 94 3.13 -3.09 -9.34
CA ILE A 94 2.58 -1.72 -9.36
C ILE A 94 1.98 -1.40 -10.73
N SER A 95 0.86 -0.67 -10.73
CA SER A 95 0.24 -0.09 -11.92
C SER A 95 0.11 1.43 -11.80
N LYS A 96 -0.78 2.05 -12.59
CA LYS A 96 -1.15 3.47 -12.39
C LYS A 96 -2.10 3.67 -11.21
N VAL A 97 -2.82 2.62 -10.81
CA VAL A 97 -3.94 2.67 -9.85
C VAL A 97 -3.71 1.78 -8.62
N ASP A 98 -2.90 0.74 -8.73
CA ASP A 98 -2.64 -0.23 -7.66
C ASP A 98 -1.14 -0.37 -7.33
N PHE A 99 -0.85 -0.83 -6.11
CA PHE A 99 0.48 -1.14 -5.61
C PHE A 99 0.41 -2.32 -4.64
N HIS A 100 0.96 -3.47 -5.04
CA HIS A 100 1.18 -4.58 -4.12
C HIS A 100 2.60 -4.52 -3.58
N PHE A 101 2.76 -4.61 -2.26
CA PHE A 101 4.08 -4.51 -1.64
C PHE A 101 4.21 -5.30 -0.35
N TRP A 102 5.44 -5.68 -0.08
CA TRP A 102 5.84 -6.19 1.22
C TRP A 102 6.31 -5.04 2.08
N TRP A 103 5.62 -4.80 3.18
CA TRP A 103 6.17 -4.06 4.30
C TRP A 103 6.99 -5.03 5.15
N LYS A 104 8.23 -4.68 5.46
CA LYS A 104 9.17 -5.56 6.16
C LYS A 104 9.91 -4.81 7.26
N THR A 105 10.02 -5.41 8.43
CA THR A 105 10.68 -4.84 9.61
C THR A 105 11.55 -5.86 10.34
N ILE A 106 12.42 -5.38 11.22
CA ILE A 106 13.06 -6.20 12.25
C ILE A 106 12.37 -5.94 13.58
N MET A 107 11.78 -7.00 14.13
CA MET A 107 11.20 -7.05 15.48
C MET A 107 11.79 -8.27 16.20
N LEU A 108 12.18 -8.11 17.47
CA LEU A 108 12.87 -9.16 18.26
C LEU A 108 14.08 -9.80 17.55
N GLY A 109 14.76 -9.04 16.68
CA GLY A 109 15.90 -9.51 15.88
C GLY A 109 15.54 -10.41 14.68
N GLN A 110 14.26 -10.72 14.47
CA GLN A 110 13.74 -11.51 13.36
C GLN A 110 13.15 -10.63 12.25
N MET A 111 13.03 -11.17 11.03
CA MET A 111 12.38 -10.49 9.91
C MET A 111 10.89 -10.76 9.98
N VAL A 112 10.09 -9.71 10.11
CA VAL A 112 8.62 -9.77 10.04
C VAL A 112 8.18 -9.10 8.73
N GLU A 113 7.20 -9.70 8.05
CA GLU A 113 6.70 -9.24 6.76
C GLU A 113 5.19 -9.33 6.66
N SER A 114 4.58 -8.26 6.16
CA SER A 114 3.14 -8.18 5.85
C SER A 114 2.95 -7.82 4.38
N HIS A 115 1.91 -8.38 3.75
CA HIS A 115 1.58 -8.11 2.35
C HIS A 115 0.47 -7.07 2.27
N PHE A 116 0.80 -5.87 1.82
CA PHE A 116 -0.16 -4.77 1.72
C PHE A 116 -0.55 -4.51 0.25
N TYR A 117 -1.78 -4.01 0.09
CA TYR A 117 -2.33 -3.45 -1.14
C TYR A 117 -2.57 -1.95 -0.97
N GLY A 118 -2.02 -1.15 -1.86
CA GLY A 118 -2.27 0.29 -1.97
C GLY A 118 -3.13 0.61 -3.20
N GLU A 119 -4.20 1.37 -3.03
CA GLU A 119 -5.00 1.95 -4.12
C GLU A 119 -4.69 3.45 -4.24
N PHE A 120 -4.16 3.88 -5.40
CA PHE A 120 -3.77 5.26 -5.65
C PHE A 120 -4.95 6.16 -6.02
N PHE A 121 -5.02 7.34 -5.42
CA PHE A 121 -6.03 8.34 -5.74
C PHE A 121 -5.49 9.77 -5.69
N SER A 122 -6.26 10.68 -6.30
CA SER A 122 -5.99 12.11 -6.36
C SER A 122 -6.91 12.83 -5.38
N GLU A 123 -6.35 13.59 -4.43
CA GLU A 123 -7.10 14.41 -3.48
C GLU A 123 -7.63 15.73 -4.09
N GLY A 124 -7.47 15.91 -5.40
CA GLY A 124 -7.82 17.16 -6.10
C GLY A 124 -6.81 18.30 -5.86
N GLY A 125 -7.20 19.50 -6.30
CA GLY A 125 -6.40 20.72 -6.17
C GLY A 125 -5.30 20.91 -7.24
N ASN A 126 -4.48 21.95 -7.05
CA ASN A 126 -3.45 22.34 -8.02
C ASN A 126 -2.20 21.47 -7.92
N LYS A 127 -2.14 20.42 -8.75
CA LYS A 127 -1.03 19.45 -8.88
C LYS A 127 -0.85 18.53 -7.65
N PRO A 128 -1.86 17.71 -7.29
CA PRO A 128 -1.71 16.71 -6.23
C PRO A 128 -0.55 15.77 -6.52
N LEU A 129 0.26 15.49 -5.50
CA LEU A 129 1.30 14.47 -5.58
C LEU A 129 0.74 13.05 -5.54
N GLY A 130 -0.51 12.90 -5.08
CA GLY A 130 -1.24 11.64 -4.94
C GLY A 130 -1.15 11.07 -3.54
N SER A 131 -2.15 10.27 -3.20
CA SER A 131 -2.27 9.49 -1.96
C SER A 131 -2.57 8.03 -2.32
N MET A 132 -2.43 7.14 -1.35
CA MET A 132 -2.94 5.77 -1.47
C MET A 132 -3.63 5.31 -0.19
N ASN A 133 -4.71 4.54 -0.35
CA ASN A 133 -5.35 3.82 0.75
C ASN A 133 -4.69 2.44 0.87
N VAL A 134 -4.30 2.04 2.08
CA VAL A 134 -3.56 0.81 2.34
C VAL A 134 -4.44 -0.20 3.08
N THR A 135 -4.48 -1.42 2.56
CA THR A 135 -5.18 -2.59 3.11
C THR A 135 -4.17 -3.69 3.39
N ASP A 136 -4.25 -4.35 4.55
CA ASP A 136 -3.49 -5.57 4.78
C ASP A 136 -4.18 -6.77 4.11
N LEU A 137 -3.44 -7.51 3.28
CA LEU A 137 -3.90 -8.75 2.64
C LEU A 137 -3.58 -9.99 3.49
N SER A 138 -2.74 -9.82 4.52
CA SER A 138 -2.34 -10.84 5.49
C SER A 138 -3.45 -11.11 6.52
N GLU A 139 -4.31 -10.12 6.76
CA GLU A 139 -5.45 -10.22 7.66
C GLU A 139 -6.73 -10.74 6.99
N THR A 140 -7.70 -11.12 7.84
CA THR A 140 -9.03 -11.59 7.40
C THR A 140 -9.91 -10.42 6.93
N GLU A 141 -9.84 -9.26 7.59
CA GLU A 141 -10.63 -8.09 7.23
C GLU A 141 -9.87 -7.20 6.23
N ARG A 142 -10.22 -7.33 4.95
CA ARG A 142 -9.55 -6.62 3.85
C ARG A 142 -10.17 -5.25 3.56
N LYS A 143 -10.23 -4.40 4.58
CA LYS A 143 -10.60 -2.98 4.43
C LYS A 143 -9.34 -2.10 4.54
N PRO A 144 -9.32 -0.92 3.89
CA PRO A 144 -8.28 0.05 4.14
C PRO A 144 -8.21 0.43 5.63
N PHE A 145 -7.01 0.46 6.19
CA PHE A 145 -6.76 0.83 7.58
C PHE A 145 -6.02 2.18 7.71
N GLU A 146 -5.29 2.60 6.68
CA GLU A 146 -4.61 3.91 6.63
C GLU A 146 -4.62 4.54 5.23
N THR A 147 -4.42 5.85 5.18
CA THR A 147 -4.10 6.60 3.96
C THR A 147 -2.67 7.13 4.04
N MET A 148 -1.83 6.79 3.06
CA MET A 148 -0.49 7.37 2.87
C MET A 148 -0.52 8.47 1.79
N LYS A 149 -0.37 9.73 2.21
CA LYS A 149 -0.33 10.92 1.35
C LYS A 149 1.11 11.37 1.09
N LEU A 150 1.52 11.50 -0.17
CA LEU A 150 2.83 12.05 -0.51
C LEU A 150 2.81 13.58 -0.37
N VAL A 151 3.59 14.13 0.56
CA VAL A 151 3.63 15.58 0.82
C VAL A 151 4.90 16.27 0.32
N TYR A 152 6.01 15.53 0.19
CA TYR A 152 7.25 16.02 -0.41
C TYR A 152 8.01 14.92 -1.13
N ARG A 153 8.65 15.27 -2.25
CA ARG A 153 9.63 14.41 -2.93
C ARG A 153 10.77 15.24 -3.51
N GLN A 154 12.02 14.78 -3.32
CA GLN A 154 13.18 15.30 -4.04
C GLN A 154 14.27 14.24 -4.17
N GLY A 155 14.68 13.96 -5.41
CA GLY A 155 15.72 12.96 -5.70
C GLY A 155 15.36 11.56 -5.20
N HIS A 156 16.03 11.11 -4.15
CA HIS A 156 15.83 9.80 -3.53
C HIS A 156 15.15 9.86 -2.16
N CYS A 157 14.60 11.03 -1.80
CA CYS A 157 13.92 11.29 -0.53
C CYS A 157 12.44 11.60 -0.78
N SER A 158 11.57 11.02 0.05
CA SER A 158 10.13 11.28 0.02
C SER A 158 9.60 11.36 1.45
N VAL A 159 8.67 12.28 1.71
CA VAL A 159 7.99 12.44 2.99
C VAL A 159 6.50 12.22 2.79
N PHE A 160 5.93 11.37 3.63
CA PHE A 160 4.52 11.02 3.62
C PHE A 160 3.86 11.46 4.93
N PHE A 161 2.58 11.81 4.84
CA PHE A 161 1.67 11.83 5.98
C PHE A 161 0.83 10.56 5.92
N VAL A 162 0.72 9.86 7.04
CA VAL A 162 0.00 8.60 7.19
C VAL A 162 -1.08 8.78 8.25
N THR A 163 -2.32 8.53 7.89
CA THR A 163 -3.48 8.77 8.75
C THR A 163 -4.29 7.48 8.85
N ALA A 164 -4.52 6.98 10.07
CA ALA A 164 -5.40 5.84 10.29
C ALA A 164 -6.85 6.18 9.90
N LEU A 165 -7.57 5.21 9.34
CA LEU A 165 -8.95 5.36 8.87
C LEU A 165 -9.99 4.85 9.87
N GLN A 166 -9.58 3.97 10.79
CA GLN A 166 -10.47 3.29 11.73
C GLN A 166 -10.34 3.80 13.18
N GLU A 167 -9.29 4.58 13.46
CA GLU A 167 -8.99 5.14 14.77
C GLU A 167 -8.81 6.66 14.68
N ASN A 168 -9.14 7.38 15.76
CA ASN A 168 -8.82 8.81 15.90
C ASN A 168 -7.33 9.02 16.27
N ALA A 169 -6.43 8.38 15.52
CA ALA A 169 -4.99 8.48 15.71
C ALA A 169 -4.43 9.78 15.08
N PRO A 170 -3.38 10.38 15.69
CA PRO A 170 -2.69 11.51 15.06
C PRO A 170 -2.02 11.10 13.76
N THR A 171 -1.97 12.02 12.78
CA THR A 171 -1.26 11.77 11.52
C THR A 171 0.24 11.61 11.78
N VAL A 172 0.77 10.45 11.38
CA VAL A 172 2.19 10.12 11.43
C VAL A 172 2.89 10.73 10.22
N CYS A 173 4.05 11.33 10.41
CA CYS A 173 4.93 11.73 9.32
C CYS A 173 6.05 10.70 9.17
N GLN A 174 6.32 10.28 7.93
CA GLN A 174 7.33 9.26 7.61
C GLN A 174 8.25 9.73 6.47
N LEU A 175 9.56 9.66 6.68
CA LEU A 175 10.58 9.97 5.67
C LEU A 175 11.20 8.68 5.13
N TYR A 176 11.09 8.47 3.82
CA TYR A 176 11.67 7.33 3.11
C TYR A 176 12.88 7.71 2.27
N LEU A 177 13.89 6.83 2.25
CA LEU A 177 15.06 6.92 1.36
C LEU A 177 15.18 5.69 0.46
N ARG A 178 15.46 5.92 -0.83
CA ARG A 178 15.50 4.85 -1.85
C ARG A 178 16.85 4.13 -1.98
N GLY A 179 16.85 2.83 -1.77
CA GLY A 179 17.95 1.93 -2.16
C GLY A 179 19.25 2.23 -1.42
N GLN A 180 20.35 2.45 -2.15
CA GLN A 180 21.66 2.63 -1.51
C GLN A 180 21.84 3.98 -0.81
N THR A 181 21.10 5.02 -1.20
CA THR A 181 21.29 6.39 -0.66
C THR A 181 20.89 6.53 0.80
N VAL A 182 20.18 5.55 1.36
CA VAL A 182 19.86 5.48 2.79
C VAL A 182 21.12 5.58 3.68
N SER A 183 22.27 5.10 3.21
CA SER A 183 23.55 5.21 3.93
C SER A 183 24.22 6.60 3.82
N LYS A 184 23.69 7.52 3.02
CA LYS A 184 24.23 8.87 2.79
C LYS A 184 23.46 9.97 3.55
N LYS A 185 22.51 9.59 4.42
CA LYS A 185 21.53 10.47 5.11
C LYS A 185 20.55 11.15 4.12
N PRO A 186 19.44 11.76 4.59
CA PRO A 186 18.56 12.57 3.76
C PRO A 186 19.31 13.79 3.21
N ALA A 187 18.95 14.23 2.00
CA ALA A 187 19.44 15.49 1.45
C ALA A 187 18.88 16.68 2.26
N GLU A 188 19.64 17.76 2.39
CA GLU A 188 19.33 18.85 3.34
C GLU A 188 17.92 19.41 3.17
N LYS A 189 17.50 19.73 1.94
CA LYS A 189 16.14 20.22 1.64
C LYS A 189 15.01 19.26 2.05
N CYS A 190 15.26 17.96 2.09
CA CYS A 190 14.29 16.97 2.57
C CYS A 190 14.25 16.94 4.11
N LYS A 191 15.42 17.09 4.75
CA LYS A 191 15.55 17.24 6.21
C LYS A 191 14.90 18.54 6.68
N GLU A 192 15.15 19.67 6.01
CA GLU A 192 14.51 20.97 6.27
C GLU A 192 12.99 20.88 6.14
N TYR A 193 12.48 20.24 5.08
CA TYR A 193 11.04 20.02 4.91
C TYR A 193 10.47 19.21 6.09
N TYR A 194 11.12 18.09 6.44
CA TYR A 194 10.68 17.24 7.55
C TYR A 194 10.69 17.99 8.89
N GLU A 195 11.78 18.70 9.20
CA GLU A 195 11.90 19.52 10.42
C GLU A 195 10.77 20.54 10.53
N LYS A 196 10.47 21.23 9.42
CA LYS A 196 9.42 22.26 9.35
C LYS A 196 8.00 21.72 9.50
N HIS A 197 7.73 20.50 9.03
CA HIS A 197 6.37 19.98 8.88
C HIS A 197 6.01 18.80 9.81
N CYS A 198 7.00 18.14 10.41
CA CYS A 198 6.80 16.89 11.15
C CYS A 198 7.31 16.94 12.61
N GLY A 199 8.17 17.90 12.95
CA GLY A 199 8.70 18.09 14.31
C GLY A 199 9.70 17.00 14.70
N THR A 200 9.32 16.16 15.66
CA THR A 200 10.17 15.12 16.26
C THR A 200 10.68 14.12 15.23
N LYS A 201 11.88 13.58 15.47
CA LYS A 201 12.52 12.56 14.63
C LYS A 201 12.90 11.35 15.47
N ILE A 202 12.29 10.22 15.15
CA ILE A 202 12.61 8.90 15.68
C ILE A 202 13.23 8.11 14.55
N ALA A 203 14.40 7.52 14.80
CA ALA A 203 15.22 6.90 13.77
C ALA A 203 14.90 5.41 13.62
N VAL A 204 14.15 5.07 12.57
CA VAL A 204 13.82 3.67 12.22
C VAL A 204 14.98 3.01 11.46
N TYR A 205 15.73 3.78 10.64
CA TYR A 205 16.93 3.30 9.97
C TYR A 205 18.22 3.76 10.67
N ASN A 206 19.16 2.84 10.82
CA ASN A 206 20.52 3.10 11.29
C ASN A 206 21.58 2.47 10.35
N ALA A 207 22.86 2.70 10.62
CA ALA A 207 23.94 2.19 9.78
C ALA A 207 24.04 0.64 9.73
N THR A 208 23.54 -0.07 10.75
CA THR A 208 23.64 -1.54 10.84
C THR A 208 22.48 -2.27 10.16
N CYS A 209 21.36 -1.59 9.90
CA CYS A 209 20.15 -2.17 9.30
C CYS A 209 20.37 -3.01 8.05
N LYS A 210 21.23 -2.59 7.10
CA LYS A 210 21.54 -3.41 5.92
C LYS A 210 22.13 -4.78 6.27
N ARG A 211 22.98 -4.85 7.31
CA ARG A 211 23.60 -6.09 7.81
C ARG A 211 22.59 -6.93 8.58
N GLU A 212 21.78 -6.30 9.45
CA GLU A 212 20.77 -6.98 10.26
C GLU A 212 19.65 -7.57 9.41
N VAL A 213 19.13 -6.83 8.43
CA VAL A 213 18.14 -7.33 7.47
C VAL A 213 18.72 -8.50 6.66
N ASN A 214 19.96 -8.40 6.17
CA ASN A 214 20.63 -9.50 5.46
C ASN A 214 20.87 -10.74 6.34
N ARG A 215 20.98 -10.58 7.66
CA ARG A 215 21.07 -11.70 8.62
C ARG A 215 19.68 -12.32 8.83
N ALA A 216 18.68 -11.50 9.14
CA ALA A 216 17.31 -11.96 9.41
C ALA A 216 16.68 -12.64 8.20
N GLU A 217 16.84 -12.10 6.99
CA GLU A 217 16.40 -12.73 5.73
C GLU A 217 17.09 -14.08 5.45
N LYS A 218 18.32 -14.30 5.97
CA LYS A 218 19.02 -15.59 5.84
C LYS A 218 18.52 -16.62 6.84
N GLU A 219 18.27 -16.22 8.08
CA GLU A 219 17.74 -17.14 9.11
C GLU A 219 16.32 -17.58 8.75
N LEU A 220 15.45 -16.65 8.33
CA LEU A 220 14.09 -16.98 7.87
C LEU A 220 14.09 -18.04 6.76
N LYS A 221 15.02 -17.94 5.79
CA LYS A 221 15.19 -18.91 4.69
C LYS A 221 15.72 -20.29 5.11
N LYS A 222 16.25 -20.46 6.33
CA LYS A 222 16.60 -21.78 6.87
C LYS A 222 15.41 -22.47 7.52
N ILE A 223 14.46 -21.68 8.04
CA ILE A 223 13.29 -22.14 8.80
C ILE A 223 12.13 -22.44 7.84
N LEU A 224 11.95 -21.62 6.80
CA LEU A 224 10.96 -21.88 5.76
C LEU A 224 11.37 -23.13 4.95
N PRO A 225 10.50 -24.15 4.80
CA PRO A 225 10.77 -25.29 3.94
C PRO A 225 10.91 -24.81 2.48
N LYS A 226 11.81 -25.44 1.73
CA LYS A 226 11.92 -25.19 0.29
C LYS A 226 10.66 -25.73 -0.40
N SER A 227 9.81 -24.82 -0.87
CA SER A 227 8.74 -25.07 -1.84
C SER A 227 9.32 -25.39 -3.22
#